data_AF-A0A7Y3MD16-F1
#
_entry.id   AF-A0A7Y3MD16-F1
#
_cell.length_a   1.000
_cell.length_b   1.000
_cell.length_c   1.000
_cell.angle_alpha   90.00
_cell.angle_beta   90.00
_cell.angle_gamma   90.00
#
_symmetry.space_group_name_H-M   'P 1'
#
loop_
_entity.id
_entity.type
_entity.pdbx_description
1 polymer ?
#
loop_
_entity_poly.entity_id
_entity_poly.type
_entity_poly.pdbx_seq_one_letter_code
_entity_poly.pdbx_strand_id
1 'polypeptide(L)' 'AQGALAWYATYVTGSVAQSWFARGKSWGDGGPKETVRQILQSLDRDSMLVSARSEIAALLDRPGGKIGS' A
#
# COMPACT_ATOMS: atom_id res chain seq x y z
N ALA A 1 6.43 12.36 9.86
CA ALA A 1 6.17 12.03 8.44
C ALA A 1 6.71 10.65 7.98
N GLN A 2 7.55 9.94 8.75
CA GLN A 2 8.22 8.71 8.27
C GLN A 2 7.33 7.45 8.26
N GLY A 3 6.29 7.36 9.09
CA GLY A 3 5.41 6.18 9.16
C GLY A 3 4.51 5.99 7.93
N ALA A 4 4.04 7.08 7.31
CA ALA A 4 3.18 7.01 6.13
C ALA A 4 3.94 6.49 4.90
N LEU A 5 5.21 6.86 4.75
CA LEU A 5 6.06 6.38 3.66
C LEU A 5 6.39 4.88 3.80
N ALA A 6 6.68 4.43 5.02
CA ALA A 6 6.94 3.01 5.30
C ALA A 6 5.70 2.15 5.03
N TRP A 7 4.52 2.59 5.51
CA TRP A 7 3.25 1.93 5.23
C TRP A 7 2.96 1.85 3.72
N TYR A 8 3.21 2.93 2.98
CA TYR A 8 3.06 2.96 1.52
C TYR A 8 3.97 1.93 0.82
N ALA A 9 5.24 1.84 1.23
CA ALA A 9 6.17 0.88 0.66
C ALA A 9 5.70 -0.58 0.88
N THR A 10 5.16 -0.88 2.06
CA THR A 10 4.58 -2.21 2.36
C THR A 10 3.37 -2.51 1.49
N TYR A 11 2.44 -1.56 1.35
CA TYR A 11 1.23 -1.74 0.54
C TYR A 11 1.55 -1.95 -0.95
N VAL A 12 2.45 -1.13 -1.51
CA VAL A 12 2.91 -1.28 -2.89
C VAL A 12 3.57 -2.64 -3.10
N THR A 13 4.46 -3.05 -2.18
CA THR A 13 5.14 -4.35 -2.26
C THR A 13 4.16 -5.51 -2.25
N GLY A 14 3.13 -5.47 -1.39
CA GLY A 14 2.06 -6.47 -1.36
C GLY A 14 1.24 -6.51 -2.67
N SER A 15 0.89 -5.35 -3.22
CA SER A 15 0.17 -5.24 -4.49
C SER A 15 0.99 -5.78 -5.67
N VAL A 16 2.29 -5.50 -5.69
CA VAL A 16 3.25 -6.03 -6.68
C VAL A 16 3.35 -7.55 -6.56
N ALA A 17 3.47 -8.08 -5.34
CA ALA A 17 3.52 -9.52 -5.11
C ALA A 17 2.23 -10.21 -5.55
N GLN A 18 1.06 -9.65 -5.23
CA GLN A 18 -0.24 -10.16 -5.66
C GLN A 18 -0.36 -10.19 -7.18
N SER A 19 0.03 -9.11 -7.86
CA SER A 19 0.03 -9.06 -9.33
C SER A 19 0.96 -10.12 -9.94
N TRP A 20 2.13 -10.34 -9.33
CA TRP A 20 3.06 -11.39 -9.77
C TRP A 20 2.49 -12.80 -9.60
N PHE A 21 1.85 -13.09 -8.45
CA PHE A 21 1.18 -14.37 -8.22
C PHE A 21 0.02 -14.58 -9.18
N ALA A 22 -0.84 -13.57 -9.39
CA ALA A 22 -1.99 -13.64 -10.30
C ALA A 22 -1.59 -13.89 -11.76
N ARG A 23 -0.38 -13.45 -12.16
CA ARG A 23 0.20 -13.68 -13.49
C ARG A 23 0.95 -15.00 -13.61
N GLY A 24 0.77 -15.93 -12.66
CA GLY A 24 1.40 -17.25 -12.70
C GLY A 24 2.89 -17.21 -12.45
N LYS A 25 3.36 -16.31 -11.56
CA LYS A 25 4.79 -16.09 -11.24
C LYS A 25 5.58 -15.48 -12.41
N SER A 26 4.90 -14.76 -13.29
CA SER A 26 5.50 -14.04 -14.42
C SER A 26 5.26 -12.54 -14.29
N TRP A 27 6.24 -11.76 -14.73
CA TRP A 27 6.10 -10.32 -14.85
C TRP A 27 5.37 -9.89 -16.13
N GLY A 28 5.07 -10.85 -17.01
CA GLY A 28 4.56 -10.56 -18.37
C GLY A 28 5.62 -9.90 -19.25
N ASP A 29 5.21 -9.51 -20.45
CA ASP A 29 6.09 -9.04 -21.53
C ASP A 29 6.92 -7.79 -21.17
N GLY A 30 6.35 -6.88 -20.36
CA GLY A 30 7.01 -5.65 -19.91
C GLY A 30 8.01 -5.81 -18.75
N GLY A 31 8.12 -7.01 -18.18
CA GLY A 31 9.03 -7.28 -17.07
C GLY A 31 8.66 -6.59 -15.73
N PRO A 32 9.50 -6.76 -14.69
CA PRO A 32 9.19 -6.32 -13.33
C PRO A 32 9.05 -4.81 -13.19
N LYS A 33 9.87 -4.04 -13.91
CA LYS A 33 9.86 -2.58 -13.83
C LYS A 33 8.57 -1.97 -14.36
N GLU A 34 8.04 -2.51 -15.45
CA GLU A 34 6.79 -2.04 -16.04
C GLU A 34 5.58 -2.46 -15.20
N THR A 35 5.58 -3.67 -14.65
CA THR A 35 4.54 -4.11 -13.71
C THR A 35 4.46 -3.20 -12.49
N VAL A 36 5.61 -2.87 -11.89
CA VAL A 36 5.68 -1.93 -10.77
C VAL A 36 5.20 -0.54 -11.19
N ARG A 37 5.58 -0.06 -12.37
CA ARG A 37 5.13 1.24 -12.89
C ARG A 37 3.61 1.30 -13.10
N GLN A 38 3.00 0.27 -13.68
CA GLN A 38 1.55 0.17 -13.88
C GLN A 38 0.79 0.18 -12.55
N ILE A 39 1.30 -0.54 -11.54
CA ILE A 39 0.71 -0.54 -10.20
C ILE A 39 0.83 0.84 -9.54
N LEU A 40 2.00 1.48 -9.64
CA LEU A 40 2.21 2.85 -9.16
C LEU A 40 1.38 3.89 -9.92
N GLN A 41 1.03 3.66 -11.18
CA GLN A 41 0.17 4.55 -11.96
C GLN A 41 -1.31 4.36 -11.62
N SER A 42 -1.73 3.14 -11.30
CA SER A 42 -3.08 2.86 -10.79
C SER A 42 -3.28 3.36 -9.36
N LEU A 43 -2.20 3.45 -8.58
CA LEU A 43 -2.20 4.01 -7.24
C LEU A 43 -1.88 5.50 -7.35
N ASP A 44 -2.92 6.34 -7.45
CA ASP A 44 -2.73 7.79 -7.39
C ASP A 44 -2.05 8.17 -6.07
N ARG A 45 -0.76 8.54 -6.17
CA ARG A 45 0.13 8.74 -5.03
C ARG A 45 -0.41 9.79 -4.07
N ASP A 46 -0.95 10.87 -4.61
CA ASP A 46 -1.45 12.01 -3.83
C ASP A 46 -2.76 11.66 -3.10
N SER A 47 -3.70 10.98 -3.77
CA SER A 47 -4.95 10.52 -3.15
C SER A 47 -4.72 9.45 -2.09
N MET A 48 -3.78 8.52 -2.33
CA MET A 48 -3.41 7.47 -1.38
C MET A 48 -2.72 8.01 -0.13
N LEU A 49 -1.87 9.05 -0.24
CA LEU A 49 -1.25 9.69 0.92
C LEU A 49 -2.27 10.39 1.82
N VAL A 50 -3.29 11.03 1.23
CA VAL A 50 -4.40 11.62 1.97
C VAL A 50 -5.22 10.55 2.69
N SER A 51 -5.50 9.43 2.02
CA SER A 51 -6.20 8.29 2.63
C SER A 51 -5.38 7.65 3.75
N ALA A 52 -4.08 7.42 3.55
CA ALA A 52 -3.17 6.86 4.55
C ALA A 52 -3.04 7.76 5.79
N ARG A 53 -2.96 9.08 5.59
CA ARG A 53 -2.98 10.04 6.70
C ARG A 53 -4.29 9.94 7.47
N SER A 54 -5.41 9.76 6.77
CA SER A 54 -6.74 9.62 7.39
C SER A 54 -6.86 8.30 8.16
N GLU A 55 -6.35 7.18 7.64
CA GLU A 55 -6.35 5.89 8.35
C GLU A 55 -5.41 5.89 9.56
N ILE A 56 -4.21 6.46 9.44
CA ILE A 56 -3.31 6.63 10.58
C ILE A 56 -3.94 7.55 11.62
N ALA A 57 -4.56 8.66 11.19
CA ALA A 57 -5.28 9.54 12.11
C ALA A 57 -6.44 8.81 12.79
N ALA A 58 -7.22 8.00 12.08
CA ALA A 58 -8.30 7.20 12.65
C ALA A 58 -7.79 6.12 13.63
N LEU A 59 -6.66 5.48 13.33
CA LEU A 59 -6.01 4.54 14.24
C LEU A 59 -5.53 5.21 15.54
N LEU A 60 -5.05 6.45 15.44
CA LEU A 60 -4.58 7.24 16.58
C LEU A 60 -5.74 7.91 17.35
N ASP A 61 -6.82 8.25 16.66
CA ASP A 61 -8.02 8.86 17.22
C ASP A 61 -8.90 7.85 17.96
N ARG A 62 -8.79 6.54 17.65
CA ARG A 62 -9.41 5.49 18.46
C ARG A 62 -8.90 5.62 19.90
N PRO A 63 -9.71 6.10 20.86
CA PRO A 63 -9.29 6.16 22.25
C PRO A 63 -9.05 4.71 22.68
N GLY A 64 -7.87 4.45 23.25
CA GLY A 64 -7.45 3.12 23.70
C GLY A 64 -8.62 2.37 24.29
N GLY A 65 -9.17 1.44 23.50
CA GLY A 65 -10.31 0.65 23.90
C GLY A 65 -9.88 -0.15 25.11
N LYS A 66 -10.49 0.17 26.25
CA LYS A 66 -10.49 -0.64 27.47
C LYS A 66 -10.44 -2.12 27.07
N ILE A 67 -9.28 -2.75 27.23
CA ILE A 67 -9.25 -4.16 27.52
C ILE A 67 -9.84 -4.27 28.93
N GLY A 68 -11.12 -4.61 28.99
CA GLY A 68 -11.83 -4.74 30.23
C GLY A 68 -11.21 -5.84 31.09
N SER A 69 -11.07 -5.54 32.37
CA SER A 69 -11.56 -6.35 33.50
C SER A 69 -11.72 -5.42 34.70
#